data_AF-F8LF09-F1
#
_entry.id   AF-F8LF09-F1
#
_cell.length_a   1.000
_cell.length_b   1.000
_cell.length_c   1.000
_cell.angle_alpha   90.00
_cell.angle_beta   90.00
_cell.angle_gamma   90.00
#
_symmetry.space_group_name_H-M   'P 1'
#
loop_
_entity.id
_entity.type
_entity.pdbx_description
1 polymer ?
#
loop_
_entity_poly.entity_id
_entity_poly.type
_entity_poly.pdbx_seq_one_letter_code
_entity_poly.pdbx_strand_id
1 'polypeptide(L)' 'MFGLEGHKKGKKREFEFELEKELLDPKKHKELKQHVENRIQEIKKILRDGENKKEFERFGLILHGYTSLLKVFSRFDPK' A
#
# COMPACT_ATOMS: atom_id res chain seq x y z
N MET A 1 38.89 12.50 24.81
CA MET A 1 37.87 12.58 23.75
C MET A 1 38.30 11.66 22.63
N PHE A 2 37.54 10.63 22.31
CA PHE A 2 37.89 9.64 21.29
C PHE A 2 36.66 9.28 20.45
N GLY A 3 36.64 9.77 19.21
CA GLY A 3 36.02 9.10 18.07
C GLY A 3 34.49 9.01 17.98
N LEU A 4 33.79 10.15 17.94
CA LEU A 4 32.45 10.25 17.35
C LEU A 4 32.54 10.41 15.83
N GLU A 5 33.14 9.45 15.12
CA GLU A 5 33.16 9.47 13.66
C GLU A 5 32.97 8.07 13.08
N GLY A 6 31.89 7.88 12.31
CA GLY A 6 31.94 6.97 11.16
C GLY A 6 30.91 5.85 11.06
N HIS A 7 30.17 5.47 12.10
CA HIS A 7 29.16 4.40 11.97
C HIS A 7 27.72 4.92 11.87
N LYS A 8 27.47 5.83 10.92
CA LYS A 8 26.16 5.83 10.26
C LYS A 8 26.12 4.57 9.40
N LYS A 9 25.80 3.43 10.02
CA LYS A 9 25.29 2.26 9.30
C LYS A 9 24.01 2.72 8.62
N GLY A 10 24.14 3.30 7.42
CA GLY A 10 23.02 3.38 6.50
C GLY A 10 22.52 1.96 6.38
N LYS A 11 21.31 1.70 6.88
CA LYS A 11 20.62 0.43 6.66
C LYS A 11 20.54 0.27 5.14
N LYS A 12 21.53 -0.39 4.54
CA LYS A 12 21.37 -0.96 3.20
C LYS A 12 20.15 -1.85 3.35
N ARG A 13 19.05 -1.49 2.70
CA ARG A 13 17.91 -2.41 2.58
C ARG A 13 18.48 -3.61 1.85
N GLU A 14 18.67 -4.72 2.58
CA GLU A 14 19.33 -5.93 2.06
C GLU A 14 18.56 -6.56 0.90
N PHE A 15 17.32 -6.12 0.71
CA PHE A 15 16.47 -6.43 -0.43
C PHE A 15 15.45 -5.29 -0.59
N GLU A 16 15.22 -4.83 -1.82
CA GLU A 16 14.18 -3.86 -2.15
C GLU A 16 13.28 -4.48 -3.21
N PHE A 17 11.98 -4.54 -2.92
CA PHE A 17 11.03 -5.10 -3.86
C PHE A 17 10.84 -4.13 -5.04
N GLU A 18 10.57 -4.67 -6.23
CA GLU A 18 10.33 -3.86 -7.42
C GLU A 18 9.18 -2.86 -7.22
N LEU A 19 8.09 -3.30 -6.58
CA LEU A 19 6.97 -2.44 -6.22
C LEU A 19 7.36 -1.31 -5.27
N GLU A 20 8.29 -1.55 -4.35
CA GLU A 20 8.77 -0.49 -3.44
C GLU A 20 9.53 0.59 -4.20
N LYS A 21 10.27 0.23 -5.26
CA LYS A 21 10.92 1.19 -6.15
C LYS A 21 9.90 2.00 -6.93
N GLU A 22 8.87 1.35 -7.45
CA GLU A 22 7.79 2.04 -8.19
C GLU A 22 7.01 3.01 -7.29
N LEU A 23 6.80 2.69 -6.02
CA LEU A 23 6.10 3.56 -5.06
C LEU A 23 6.90 4.81 -4.65
N LEU A 24 8.20 4.85 -4.92
CA LEU A 24 9.04 6.05 -4.75
C LEU A 24 8.87 7.04 -5.91
N ASP A 25 8.40 6.59 -7.09
CA ASP A 25 8.08 7.48 -8.20
C ASP A 25 6.70 8.15 -7.94
N PRO A 26 6.62 9.50 -7.89
CA PRO A 26 5.38 10.20 -7.58
C PRO A 26 4.22 9.90 -8.53
N LYS A 27 4.52 9.69 -9.82
CA LYS A 27 3.52 9.42 -10.85
C LYS A 27 2.96 8.01 -10.69
N LYS A 28 3.84 7.02 -10.54
CA LYS A 28 3.47 5.61 -10.31
C LYS A 28 2.75 5.44 -8.99
N HIS A 29 3.21 6.10 -7.93
CA HIS A 29 2.53 6.13 -6.65
C HIS A 29 1.08 6.60 -6.79
N LYS A 30 0.86 7.75 -7.45
CA LYS A 30 -0.49 8.30 -7.65
C LYS A 30 -1.37 7.36 -8.48
N GLU A 31 -0.81 6.78 -9.54
CA GLU A 31 -1.51 5.85 -10.43
C GLU A 31 -1.96 4.57 -9.70
N LEU A 32 -1.05 3.93 -8.97
CA LEU A 32 -1.32 2.72 -8.18
C LEU A 32 -2.30 3.02 -7.04
N LYS A 33 -2.13 4.15 -6.35
CA LYS A 33 -3.05 4.57 -5.28
C LYS A 33 -4.46 4.78 -5.81
N GLN A 34 -4.60 5.49 -6.93
CA GLN A 34 -5.90 5.70 -7.57
C GLN A 34 -6.54 4.38 -8.00
N HIS A 35 -5.75 3.45 -8.54
CA HIS A 35 -6.23 2.12 -8.91
C HIS A 35 -6.81 1.37 -7.69
N VAL A 36 -6.07 1.35 -6.58
CA VAL A 36 -6.51 0.71 -5.33
C VAL A 36 -7.77 1.38 -4.77
N GLU A 37 -7.83 2.72 -4.78
CA GLU A 37 -9.02 3.46 -4.34
C GLU A 37 -10.26 3.14 -5.18
N ASN A 38 -10.10 3.04 -6.50
CA ASN A 38 -11.19 2.65 -7.40
C ASN A 38 -11.70 1.24 -7.07
N ARG A 39 -10.81 0.27 -6.86
CA ARG A 39 -11.18 -1.09 -6.44
C ARG A 39 -11.93 -1.11 -5.11
N ILE A 40 -11.50 -0.30 -4.14
CA ILE A 40 -12.20 -0.16 -2.87
C ILE A 40 -13.63 0.35 -3.09
N GLN A 41 -13.84 1.33 -3.98
CA GLN A 41 -15.18 1.85 -4.26
C GLN A 41 -16.07 0.82 -4.95
N GLU A 42 -15.53 0.05 -5.90
CA GLU A 42 -16.23 -1.06 -6.55
C GLU A 42 -16.69 -2.11 -5.52
N ILE A 43 -15.78 -2.55 -4.64
CA ILE A 43 -16.11 -3.54 -3.61
C ILE A 43 -17.16 -2.99 -2.63
N LYS A 44 -17.02 -1.73 -2.20
CA LYS A 44 -18.02 -1.08 -1.34
C LYS A 44 -19.38 -1.00 -2.01
N LYS A 45 -19.44 -0.80 -3.33
CA LYS A 45 -20.71 -0.80 -4.08
C LYS A 45 -21.35 -2.19 -4.03
N ILE A 46 -20.60 -3.24 -4.37
CA ILE A 46 -21.07 -4.63 -4.32
C ILE A 46 -21.59 -5.00 -2.91
N LEU A 47 -20.86 -4.61 -1.86
CA LEU A 47 -21.26 -4.85 -0.48
C LEU A 47 -22.54 -4.10 -0.08
N ARG A 48 -22.76 -2.90 -0.61
CA ARG A 48 -24.00 -2.12 -0.37
C ARG A 48 -25.20 -2.68 -1.12
N ASP A 49 -24.98 -3.18 -2.33
CA ASP A 49 -26.03 -3.74 -3.19
C ASP A 49 -26.57 -5.07 -2.60
N GLY A 50 -25.78 -5.76 -1.78
CA GLY A 50 -26.26 -6.83 -0.89
C GLY A 50 -26.73 -8.11 -1.60
N GLU A 51 -26.43 -8.24 -2.90
CA GLU A 51 -27.00 -9.28 -3.77
C GLU A 51 -26.62 -10.72 -3.39
N ASN A 52 -25.54 -10.94 -2.61
CA ASN A 52 -25.08 -12.31 -2.31
C ASN A 52 -24.40 -12.49 -0.94
N LYS A 53 -25.14 -13.05 0.04
CA LYS A 53 -24.64 -13.34 1.40
C LYS A 53 -23.39 -14.24 1.44
N LYS A 54 -23.25 -15.18 0.50
CA LYS A 54 -22.10 -16.10 0.47
C LYS A 54 -20.80 -15.39 0.07
N GLU A 55 -20.90 -14.39 -0.80
CA GLU A 55 -19.75 -13.62 -1.26
C GLU A 55 -19.48 -12.40 -0.36
N PHE A 56 -20.44 -12.00 0.48
CA PHE A 56 -20.31 -10.84 1.36
C PHE A 56 -19.09 -10.92 2.29
N GLU A 57 -18.88 -12.06 2.95
CA GLU A 57 -17.71 -12.28 3.82
C GLU A 57 -16.40 -12.17 3.04
N ARG A 58 -16.37 -12.74 1.83
CA ARG A 58 -15.21 -12.69 0.94
C ARG A 58 -14.90 -11.27 0.50
N PHE A 59 -15.91 -10.50 0.08
CA PHE A 59 -15.73 -9.09 -0.29
C PHE A 59 -15.32 -8.24 0.91
N GLY A 60 -15.79 -8.55 2.12
CA GLY A 60 -15.33 -7.93 3.36
C GLY A 60 -13.84 -8.16 3.63
N LEU A 61 -13.37 -9.40 3.46
CA LEU A 61 -11.95 -9.76 3.56
C LEU A 61 -11.10 -9.03 2.52
N ILE A 62 -11.53 -9.02 1.26
CA ILE A 62 -10.82 -8.34 0.16
C ILE A 62 -10.76 -6.83 0.41
N LEU A 63 -11.85 -6.21 0.85
CA LEU A 63 -11.89 -4.80 1.23
C LEU A 63 -10.87 -4.49 2.33
N HIS A 64 -10.76 -5.36 3.35
CA HIS A 64 -9.77 -5.20 4.41
C HIS A 64 -8.32 -5.30 3.88
N GLY A 65 -8.07 -6.20 2.93
CA GLY A 65 -6.79 -6.32 2.23
C GLY A 65 -6.39 -5.03 1.50
N TYR A 66 -7.29 -4.49 0.67
CA TYR A 66 -7.02 -3.25 -0.07
C TYR A 66 -6.87 -2.03 0.84
N THR A 67 -7.65 -1.92 1.92
CA THR A 67 -7.46 -0.84 2.90
C THR A 67 -6.13 -0.94 3.64
N SER A 68 -5.66 -2.16 3.91
CA SER A 68 -4.33 -2.39 4.46
C SER A 68 -3.22 -2.03 3.46
N LEU A 69 -3.42 -2.29 2.16
CA LEU A 69 -2.50 -1.88 1.10
C LEU A 69 -2.34 -0.36 1.03
N LEU A 70 -3.43 0.41 1.17
CA LEU A 70 -3.36 1.87 1.24
C LEU A 70 -2.50 2.37 2.43
N LYS A 71 -2.57 1.69 3.58
CA LYS A 71 -1.72 2.00 4.74
C LYS A 71 -0.24 1.70 4.49
N VAL A 72 0.05 0.73 3.63
CA VAL A 72 1.43 0.45 3.20
C VAL A 72 1.90 1.56 2.27
N PHE A 73 1.10 1.93 1.27
CA PHE A 73 1.43 3.01 0.34
C PHE A 73 1.68 4.32 1.08
N SER A 74 0.91 4.65 2.12
CA SER A 74 1.11 5.87 2.92
C SER A 74 2.45 5.93 3.68
N ARG A 75 3.22 4.84 3.76
CA ARG A 75 4.58 4.82 4.33
C ARG A 75 5.65 5.25 3.32
N PHE A 76 5.30 5.26 2.04
CA PHE A 76 6.14 5.74 0.95
C PHE A 76 5.65 7.14 0.60
N ASP A 77 6.43 8.17 0.94
CA ASP A 77 6.09 9.55 0.61
C ASP A 77 7.02 10.00 -0.53
N PRO A 78 6.56 10.01 -1.79
CA PRO A 78 7.36 10.49 -2.89
C PRO A 78 7.50 12.01 -2.76
N LYS A 79 8.69 12.47 -2.35
CA LYS A 79 9.04 13.89 -2.24
C LYS A 79 8.98 14.62 -3.58
#